data_AF-A0A1M7UVI9-F1
#
_entry.id   AF-A0A1M7UVI9-F1
#
_cell.length_a   1.000
_cell.length_b   1.000
_cell.length_c   1.000
_cell.angle_alpha   90.00
_cell.angle_beta   90.00
_cell.angle_gamma   90.00
#
_symmetry.space_group_name_H-M   'P 1'
#
loop_
_entity.id
_entity.type
_entity.pdbx_description
1 polymer ?
#
loop_
_entity_poly.entity_id
_entity_poly.type
_entity_poly.pdbx_seq_one_letter_code
_entity_poly.pdbx_strand_id
1 'polypeptide(L)'
;MKSTIDKHPDRPAIESGLARRVALRKLGKRFGVSIDALHRHKKKLLRDAPEMFLAVQARDWKVKPEELEALRLETSEGWLANVRADLGKVLFYRDCCIADNDHQAAAQWTGHARKYFEMIGHAAEQLKAHSFNIQNNFYNSPDYWLIQNAILAALANHPAARIDVLRALEGVSNGVAPPMITASPVLDHEAAA
;
A
#
# COMPACT_ATOMS: atom_id res chain seq x y z
N MET A 1 -2.28 -1.61 47.70
CA MET A 1 -0.81 -1.76 47.76
C MET A 1 -0.17 -0.70 46.90
N LYS A 2 0.66 0.17 47.48
CA LYS A 2 1.45 1.17 46.76
C LYS A 2 2.66 0.46 46.13
N SER A 3 2.87 0.60 44.83
CA SER A 3 4.05 0.05 44.14
C SER A 3 5.15 1.10 44.10
N THR A 4 6.42 0.70 44.16
CA THR A 4 7.56 1.61 43.96
C THR A 4 7.48 2.34 42.61
N ILE A 5 6.80 1.74 41.62
CA ILE A 5 6.56 2.32 40.28
C ILE A 5 5.63 3.54 40.32
N ASP A 6 4.74 3.65 41.32
CA ASP A 6 3.83 4.80 41.45
C ASP A 6 4.58 6.14 41.57
N LYS A 7 5.84 6.12 42.05
CA LYS A 7 6.70 7.28 42.24
C LYS A 7 7.89 7.35 41.27
N HIS A 8 7.96 6.45 40.28
CA HIS A 8 9.10 6.39 39.37
C HIS A 8 9.00 7.52 38.32
N PRO A 9 10.11 8.23 38.00
CA PRO A 9 10.09 9.30 37.00
C PRO A 9 9.63 8.82 35.62
N ASP A 10 10.10 7.64 35.20
CA ASP A 10 9.70 7.02 33.93
C ASP A 10 8.43 6.16 34.02
N ARG A 11 7.53 6.44 34.98
CA ARG A 11 6.29 5.68 35.15
C ARG A 11 5.49 5.52 33.84
N PRO A 12 5.25 6.57 33.02
CA PRO A 12 4.51 6.41 31.77
C PRO A 12 5.17 5.43 30.79
N ALA A 13 6.51 5.41 30.72
CA ALA A 13 7.24 4.50 29.86
C ALA A 13 7.17 3.04 30.34
N ILE A 14 7.20 2.84 31.66
CA ILE A 14 7.02 1.52 32.28
C ILE A 14 5.60 1.01 32.03
N GLU A 15 4.58 1.85 32.21
CA GLU A 15 3.16 1.49 32.00
C GLU A 15 2.87 1.15 30.53
N SER A 16 3.40 1.94 29.59
CA SER A 16 3.38 1.64 28.16
C SER A 16 4.07 0.31 27.82
N GLY A 17 5.22 0.02 28.43
CA GLY A 17 5.92 -1.26 28.29
C GLY A 17 5.12 -2.45 28.82
N LEU A 18 4.43 -2.28 29.96
CA LEU A 18 3.55 -3.29 30.53
C LEU A 18 2.31 -3.54 29.65
N ALA A 19 1.70 -2.48 29.11
CA ALA A 19 0.56 -2.57 28.19
C ALA A 19 0.92 -3.36 26.91
N ARG A 20 2.12 -3.12 26.37
CA ARG A 20 2.70 -3.82 25.20
C ARG A 20 3.19 -5.23 25.48
N ARG A 21 2.95 -5.78 26.68
CA ARG A 21 3.39 -7.13 27.09
C ARG A 21 4.90 -7.35 26.96
N VAL A 22 5.72 -6.31 27.09
CA VAL A 22 7.19 -6.45 27.12
C VAL A 22 7.58 -7.32 28.32
N ALA A 23 8.52 -8.24 28.11
CA ALA A 23 8.99 -9.15 29.15
C ALA A 23 9.47 -8.37 30.40
N LEU A 24 8.95 -8.72 31.58
CA LEU A 24 9.19 -7.99 32.82
C LEU A 24 10.68 -7.92 33.18
N ARG A 25 11.44 -8.97 32.87
CA ARG A 25 12.91 -8.99 33.04
C ARG A 25 13.61 -7.90 32.22
N LYS A 26 13.14 -7.61 31.01
CA LYS A 26 13.69 -6.54 30.16
C LYS A 26 13.33 -5.16 30.70
N LEU A 27 12.09 -4.97 31.14
CA LEU A 27 11.66 -3.72 31.78
C LEU A 27 12.43 -3.46 33.07
N GLY A 28 12.59 -4.49 33.91
CA GLY A 28 13.34 -4.38 35.15
C GLY A 28 14.81 -4.00 34.92
N LYS A 29 15.47 -4.64 33.94
CA LYS A 29 16.84 -4.27 33.55
C LYS A 29 16.94 -2.85 33.00
N ARG A 30 15.96 -2.41 32.19
CA ARG A 30 15.98 -1.10 31.52
C ARG A 30 15.76 0.06 32.48
N PHE A 31 14.83 -0.10 33.43
CA PHE A 31 14.42 0.98 34.34
C PHE A 31 14.94 0.81 35.77
N GLY A 32 15.74 -0.22 36.04
CA GLY A 32 16.31 -0.46 37.38
C GLY A 32 15.28 -0.86 38.44
N VAL A 33 14.14 -1.43 38.03
CA VAL A 33 13.04 -1.79 38.93
C VAL A 33 12.95 -3.29 39.13
N SER A 34 12.58 -3.74 40.33
CA SER A 34 12.40 -5.17 40.61
C SER A 34 11.23 -5.78 39.83
N ILE A 35 11.39 -7.04 39.46
CA ILE A 35 10.36 -7.81 38.73
C ILE A 35 9.07 -7.92 39.57
N ASP A 36 9.19 -8.05 40.89
CA ASP A 36 8.03 -8.13 41.79
C ASP A 36 7.26 -6.81 41.88
N ALA A 37 7.95 -5.67 41.80
CA ALA A 37 7.28 -4.37 41.74
C ALA A 37 6.51 -4.23 40.42
N LEU A 38 7.11 -4.66 39.30
CA LEU A 38 6.45 -4.69 37.99
C LEU A 38 5.22 -5.61 37.99
N HIS A 39 5.30 -6.79 38.60
CA HIS A 39 4.16 -7.71 38.73
C HIS A 39 3.01 -7.09 39.54
N ARG A 40 3.32 -6.50 40.70
CA ARG A 40 2.32 -5.85 41.56
C ARG A 40 1.68 -4.66 40.85
N HIS A 41 2.47 -3.86 40.15
CA HIS A 41 1.98 -2.72 39.38
C HIS A 41 1.11 -3.12 38.19
N LYS A 42 1.53 -4.16 37.45
CA LYS A 42 0.71 -4.73 36.36
C LYS A 42 -0.65 -5.21 36.85
N LYS A 43 -0.70 -5.93 37.99
CA LYS A 43 -1.96 -6.40 38.58
C LYS A 43 -2.87 -5.23 38.99
N LYS A 44 -2.29 -4.14 39.50
CA LYS A 44 -3.01 -2.90 39.82
C LYS A 44 -3.58 -2.26 38.55
N LEU A 45 -2.77 -2.06 37.51
CA LEU A 45 -3.22 -1.47 36.24
C LEU A 45 -4.31 -2.29 35.56
N LEU A 46 -4.24 -3.62 35.60
CA LEU A 46 -5.28 -4.47 35.04
C LEU A 46 -6.65 -4.30 35.73
N ARG A 47 -6.65 -3.91 37.01
CA ARG A 47 -7.86 -3.64 37.77
C ARG A 47 -8.34 -2.19 37.60
N ASP A 48 -7.41 -1.24 37.68
CA ASP A 48 -7.71 0.18 37.79
C ASP A 48 -7.77 0.89 36.42
N ALA A 49 -7.14 0.33 35.39
CA ALA A 49 -7.06 0.88 34.03
C ALA A 49 -7.00 -0.24 32.96
N PRO A 50 -8.01 -1.13 32.88
CA PRO A 50 -8.02 -2.25 31.93
C PRO A 50 -8.00 -1.80 30.46
N GLU A 51 -8.58 -0.65 30.19
CA GLU A 51 -8.64 -0.01 28.86
C GLU A 51 -7.26 0.30 28.26
N MET A 52 -6.23 0.54 29.08
CA MET A 52 -4.85 0.72 28.58
C MET A 52 -4.29 -0.56 27.94
N PHE A 53 -4.69 -1.73 28.43
CA PHE A 53 -4.31 -3.02 27.83
C PHE A 53 -5.17 -3.37 26.62
N LEU A 54 -6.45 -2.96 26.63
CA LEU A 54 -7.38 -3.15 25.52
C LEU A 54 -7.02 -2.26 24.32
N ALA A 55 -6.60 -1.01 24.53
CA ALA A 55 -6.16 -0.12 23.45
C ALA A 55 -4.93 -0.65 22.69
N VAL A 56 -4.09 -1.44 23.36
CA VAL A 56 -2.96 -2.15 22.73
C VAL A 56 -3.43 -3.40 22.00
N GLN A 57 -4.50 -4.05 22.47
CA GLN A 57 -5.17 -5.18 21.79
C GLN A 57 -6.00 -4.73 20.56
N ALA A 58 -6.56 -3.52 20.58
CA ALA A 58 -7.32 -2.93 19.48
C ALA A 58 -6.47 -2.61 18.23
N ARG A 59 -5.17 -2.92 18.25
CA ARG A 59 -4.32 -2.98 17.04
C ARG A 59 -4.53 -4.26 16.21
N ASP A 60 -5.52 -5.09 16.53
CA ASP A 60 -6.12 -6.00 15.55
C ASP A 60 -6.86 -5.16 14.49
N TRP A 61 -6.07 -4.70 13.53
CA TRP A 61 -6.44 -3.80 12.45
C TRP A 61 -7.58 -4.43 11.61
N LYS A 62 -8.83 -4.03 11.88
CA LYS A 62 -9.94 -4.25 10.95
C LYS A 62 -9.91 -3.13 9.90
N VAL A 63 -8.92 -3.17 9.02
CA VAL A 63 -8.80 -2.23 7.89
C VAL A 63 -9.87 -2.60 6.87
N LYS A 64 -10.62 -1.63 6.34
CA LYS A 64 -11.47 -1.88 5.15
C LYS A 64 -10.56 -2.14 3.93
N PRO A 65 -10.99 -2.92 2.92
CA PRO A 65 -10.14 -3.24 1.76
C PRO A 65 -9.53 -2.01 1.05
N GLU A 66 -10.28 -0.90 0.98
CA GLU A 66 -9.83 0.37 0.37
C GLU A 66 -8.76 1.09 1.22
N GLU A 67 -8.94 1.10 2.53
CA GLU A 67 -7.94 1.63 3.49
C GLU A 67 -6.68 0.76 3.52
N LEU A 68 -6.80 -0.54 3.17
CA LEU A 68 -5.69 -1.47 3.12
C LEU A 68 -4.80 -1.19 1.90
N GLU A 69 -5.38 -0.90 0.74
CA GLU A 69 -4.61 -0.49 -0.45
C GLU A 69 -3.92 0.86 -0.23
N ALA A 70 -4.61 1.84 0.36
CA ALA A 70 -3.99 3.12 0.71
C ALA A 70 -2.83 2.95 1.71
N LEU A 71 -3.04 2.17 2.78
CA LEU A 71 -2.01 1.86 3.76
C LEU A 71 -0.86 1.05 3.15
N ARG A 72 -1.14 0.15 2.21
CA ARG A 72 -0.14 -0.63 1.49
C ARG A 72 0.70 0.27 0.60
N LEU A 73 0.09 1.22 -0.11
CA LEU A 73 0.79 2.19 -0.94
C LEU A 73 1.69 3.08 -0.07
N GLU A 74 1.13 3.68 0.98
CA GLU A 74 1.88 4.53 1.93
C GLU A 74 3.04 3.75 2.59
N THR A 75 2.77 2.52 3.04
CA THR A 75 3.79 1.66 3.64
C THR A 75 4.85 1.28 2.61
N SER A 76 4.47 1.01 1.36
CA SER A 76 5.42 0.68 0.29
C SER A 76 6.32 1.85 -0.09
N GLU A 77 5.78 3.06 -0.17
CA GLU A 77 6.54 4.29 -0.44
C GLU A 77 7.49 4.62 0.71
N GLY A 78 7.00 4.56 1.96
CA GLY A 78 7.81 4.77 3.15
C GLY A 78 8.90 3.71 3.33
N TRP A 79 8.60 2.45 3.01
CA TRP A 79 9.57 1.36 3.03
C TRP A 79 10.64 1.54 1.95
N LEU A 80 10.27 1.88 0.71
CA LEU A 80 11.22 2.15 -0.36
C LEU A 80 12.13 3.34 -0.03
N ALA A 81 11.58 4.39 0.58
CA ALA A 81 12.38 5.53 1.05
C ALA A 81 13.43 5.11 2.08
N ASN A 82 13.06 4.28 3.05
CA ASN A 82 13.99 3.76 4.06
C ASN A 82 15.06 2.85 3.44
N VAL A 83 14.66 1.94 2.55
CA VAL A 83 15.57 1.04 1.82
C VAL A 83 16.58 1.84 0.99
N ARG A 84 16.12 2.89 0.29
CA ARG A 84 16.99 3.79 -0.48
C ARG A 84 17.98 4.54 0.42
N ALA A 85 17.51 5.06 1.55
CA ALA A 85 18.36 5.78 2.50
C ALA A 85 19.46 4.87 3.08
N ASP A 86 19.11 3.64 3.45
CA ASP A 86 20.07 2.68 4.00
C ASP A 86 21.04 2.15 2.94
N LEU A 87 20.58 1.90 1.71
CA LEU A 87 21.47 1.59 0.59
C LEU A 87 22.50 2.70 0.37
N GLY A 88 22.08 3.97 0.43
CA GLY A 88 22.99 5.12 0.31
C GLY A 88 24.11 5.10 1.36
N LYS A 89 23.79 4.76 2.62
CA LYS A 89 24.79 4.61 3.69
C LYS A 89 25.75 3.45 3.42
N VAL A 90 25.23 2.30 2.98
CA VAL A 90 26.06 1.12 2.68
C VAL A 90 27.05 1.42 1.54
N LEU A 91 26.58 2.08 0.48
CA LEU A 91 27.45 2.49 -0.63
C LEU A 91 28.48 3.52 -0.18
N PHE A 92 28.10 4.47 0.66
CA PHE A 92 29.05 5.42 1.26
C PHE A 92 30.14 4.72 2.07
N TYR A 93 29.80 3.80 2.97
CA TYR A 93 30.80 3.06 3.75
C TYR A 93 31.68 2.16 2.88
N ARG A 94 31.12 1.56 1.83
CA ARG A 94 31.91 0.83 0.83
C ARG A 94 32.95 1.75 0.21
N ASP A 95 32.56 2.95 -0.23
CA ASP A 95 33.47 3.89 -0.89
C ASP A 95 34.55 4.40 0.07
N CYS A 96 34.22 4.63 1.34
CA CYS A 96 35.22 4.92 2.38
C CYS A 96 36.24 3.78 2.54
N CYS A 97 35.78 2.52 2.65
CA CYS A 97 36.69 1.38 2.75
C CYS A 97 37.58 1.22 1.51
N ILE A 98 37.06 1.53 0.31
CA ILE A 98 37.85 1.53 -0.92
C ILE A 98 38.93 2.61 -0.85
N ALA A 99 38.57 3.83 -0.42
CA ALA A 99 39.52 4.93 -0.27
C ALA A 99 40.64 4.62 0.74
N ASP A 100 40.31 3.87 1.80
CA ASP A 100 41.25 3.44 2.83
C ASP A 100 42.07 2.18 2.44
N ASN A 101 41.92 1.68 1.20
CA ASN A 101 42.49 0.41 0.69
C ASN A 101 42.10 -0.85 1.51
N ASP A 102 41.06 -0.78 2.31
CA ASP A 102 40.48 -1.96 2.98
C ASP A 102 39.50 -2.66 2.03
N HIS A 103 40.08 -3.41 1.08
CA HIS A 103 39.32 -4.15 0.09
C HIS A 103 38.48 -5.29 0.68
N GLN A 104 38.84 -5.80 1.86
CA GLN A 104 38.06 -6.85 2.53
C GLN A 104 36.78 -6.28 3.12
N ALA A 105 36.86 -5.15 3.84
CA ALA A 105 35.68 -4.46 4.33
C ALA A 105 34.81 -3.95 3.16
N ALA A 106 35.42 -3.43 2.09
CA ALA A 106 34.68 -3.01 0.90
C ALA A 106 33.90 -4.17 0.25
N ALA A 107 34.48 -5.38 0.20
CA ALA A 107 33.79 -6.57 -0.30
C ALA A 107 32.58 -6.95 0.57
N GLN A 108 32.71 -6.84 1.90
CA GLN A 108 31.60 -7.08 2.84
C GLN A 108 30.45 -6.09 2.62
N TRP A 109 30.75 -4.78 2.53
CA TRP A 109 29.74 -3.76 2.26
C TRP A 109 29.10 -3.92 0.88
N THR A 110 29.86 -4.37 -0.12
CA THR A 110 29.31 -4.72 -1.44
C THR A 110 28.32 -5.90 -1.34
N GLY A 111 28.64 -6.91 -0.53
CA GLY A 111 27.73 -8.02 -0.23
C GLY A 111 26.43 -7.56 0.44
N HIS A 112 26.52 -6.61 1.37
CA HIS A 112 25.35 -5.98 1.98
C HIS A 112 24.52 -5.20 0.97
N ALA A 113 25.14 -4.41 0.08
CA ALA A 113 24.44 -3.65 -0.96
C ALA A 113 23.63 -4.57 -1.89
N ARG A 114 24.18 -5.75 -2.25
CA ARG A 114 23.47 -6.73 -3.09
C ARG A 114 22.13 -7.16 -2.50
N LYS A 115 22.05 -7.34 -1.19
CA LYS A 115 20.80 -7.69 -0.51
C LYS A 115 19.73 -6.61 -0.64
N TYR A 116 20.13 -5.33 -0.57
CA TYR A 116 19.21 -4.21 -0.78
C TYR A 116 18.75 -4.13 -2.24
N PHE A 117 19.62 -4.35 -3.21
CA PHE A 117 19.22 -4.42 -4.63
C PHE A 117 18.24 -5.55 -4.90
N GLU A 118 18.44 -6.72 -4.28
CA GLU A 118 17.51 -7.84 -4.38
C GLU A 118 16.13 -7.50 -3.79
N MET A 119 16.10 -6.87 -2.60
CA MET A 119 14.84 -6.40 -1.99
C MET A 119 14.09 -5.39 -2.86
N ILE A 120 14.82 -4.47 -3.50
CA ILE A 120 14.25 -3.50 -4.44
C ILE A 120 13.69 -4.22 -5.68
N GLY A 121 14.41 -5.21 -6.21
CA GLY A 121 13.96 -6.04 -7.34
C GLY A 121 12.66 -6.78 -7.03
N HIS A 122 12.59 -7.47 -5.89
CA HIS A 122 11.38 -8.17 -5.44
C HIS A 122 10.19 -7.23 -5.28
N ALA A 123 10.41 -6.03 -4.72
CA ALA A 123 9.35 -5.02 -4.59
C ALA A 123 8.87 -4.52 -5.96
N ALA A 124 9.77 -4.32 -6.92
CA ALA A 124 9.42 -3.91 -8.28
C ALA A 124 8.62 -5.00 -9.02
N GLU A 125 8.96 -6.27 -8.84
CA GLU A 125 8.20 -7.40 -9.39
C GLU A 125 6.79 -7.49 -8.80
N GLN A 126 6.65 -7.29 -7.49
CA GLN A 126 5.34 -7.24 -6.83
C GLN A 126 4.47 -6.10 -7.35
N LEU A 127 5.06 -4.92 -7.60
CA LEU A 127 4.35 -3.79 -8.17
C LEU A 127 3.86 -4.09 -9.60
N LYS A 128 4.71 -4.74 -10.42
CA LYS A 128 4.34 -5.17 -11.77
C LYS A 128 3.21 -6.21 -11.76
N ALA A 129 3.20 -7.13 -10.80
CA ALA A 129 2.14 -8.13 -10.64
C ALA A 129 0.79 -7.51 -10.23
N HIS A 130 0.79 -6.34 -9.58
CA HIS A 130 -0.41 -5.61 -9.15
C HIS A 130 -0.77 -4.43 -10.06
N SER A 131 -0.09 -4.26 -11.20
CA SER A 131 -0.64 -3.47 -12.30
C SER A 131 -1.84 -4.23 -12.84
N PHE A 132 -2.99 -4.06 -12.19
CA PHE A 132 -4.26 -4.62 -12.61
C PHE A 132 -4.40 -4.37 -14.11
N ASN A 133 -4.53 -5.45 -14.88
CA ASN A 133 -5.26 -5.37 -16.13
C ASN A 133 -6.67 -4.97 -15.71
N ILE A 134 -6.92 -3.66 -15.62
CA ILE A 134 -8.26 -3.12 -15.44
C ILE A 134 -8.96 -3.51 -16.73
N GLN A 135 -9.51 -4.72 -16.77
CA GLN A 135 -10.58 -5.09 -17.68
C GLN A 135 -11.76 -4.23 -17.26
N ASN A 136 -11.69 -2.96 -17.66
CA ASN A 136 -12.74 -2.00 -17.45
C ASN A 136 -13.93 -2.60 -18.20
N ASN A 137 -14.87 -3.17 -17.46
CA ASN A 137 -16.06 -3.80 -18.03
C ASN A 137 -16.98 -2.67 -18.51
N PHE A 138 -16.51 -1.99 -19.57
CA PHE A 138 -17.04 -0.74 -20.09
C PHE A 138 -18.52 -0.89 -20.45
N TYR A 139 -18.92 -2.07 -20.92
CA TYR A 139 -20.30 -2.42 -21.23
C TYR A 139 -21.26 -2.33 -20.03
N ASN A 140 -20.76 -2.52 -18.81
CA ASN A 140 -21.55 -2.41 -17.58
C ASN A 140 -21.49 -1.02 -16.94
N SER A 141 -20.74 -0.08 -17.54
CA SER A 141 -20.66 1.29 -17.04
C SER A 141 -21.89 2.11 -17.44
N PRO A 142 -22.34 3.05 -16.60
CA PRO A 142 -23.37 4.03 -16.96
C PRO A 142 -23.02 4.84 -18.23
N ASP A 143 -21.74 5.07 -18.48
CA ASP A 143 -21.25 5.83 -19.63
C ASP A 143 -21.52 5.13 -20.97
N TYR A 144 -21.44 3.79 -20.99
CA TYR A 144 -21.79 3.01 -22.18
C TYR A 144 -23.27 3.16 -22.55
N TRP A 145 -24.17 3.19 -21.56
CA TRP A 145 -25.59 3.45 -21.78
C TRP A 145 -25.84 4.85 -22.36
N LEU A 146 -25.11 5.86 -21.90
CA LEU A 146 -25.22 7.23 -22.43
C LEU A 146 -24.80 7.29 -23.91
N ILE A 147 -23.69 6.65 -24.26
CA ILE A 147 -23.19 6.59 -25.64
C ILE A 147 -24.18 5.85 -26.54
N GLN A 148 -24.68 4.70 -26.10
CA GLN A 148 -25.69 3.93 -26.85
C GLN A 148 -26.95 4.76 -27.09
N ASN A 149 -27.43 5.49 -26.09
CA ASN A 149 -28.62 6.31 -26.22
C ASN A 149 -28.41 7.49 -27.16
N ALA A 150 -27.25 8.15 -27.12
CA ALA A 150 -26.88 9.23 -28.04
C ALA A 150 -26.83 8.75 -29.50
N ILE A 151 -26.24 7.58 -29.76
CA ILE A 151 -26.19 6.97 -31.10
C ILE A 151 -27.60 6.66 -31.60
N LEU A 152 -28.44 6.04 -30.76
CA LEU A 152 -29.80 5.69 -31.15
C LEU A 152 -30.69 6.92 -31.35
N ALA A 153 -30.48 7.98 -30.57
CA ALA A 153 -31.17 9.26 -30.73
C ALA A 153 -30.79 9.94 -32.06
N ALA A 154 -29.51 9.94 -32.44
CA ALA A 154 -29.05 10.47 -33.72
C ALA A 154 -29.66 9.72 -34.93
N LEU A 155 -29.96 8.43 -34.76
CA LEU A 155 -30.54 7.57 -35.79
C LEU A 155 -32.08 7.56 -35.81
N ALA A 156 -32.74 8.43 -35.04
CA ALA A 156 -34.21 8.45 -34.91
C ALA A 156 -34.95 8.55 -36.26
N ASN A 157 -34.42 9.34 -37.21
CA ASN A 157 -35.03 9.54 -38.53
C ASN A 157 -34.64 8.46 -39.56
N HIS A 158 -33.80 7.49 -39.20
CA HIS A 158 -33.28 6.46 -40.09
C HIS A 158 -33.56 5.06 -39.53
N PRO A 159 -34.81 4.56 -39.63
CA PRO A 159 -35.21 3.31 -38.99
C PRO A 159 -34.47 2.08 -39.49
N ALA A 160 -34.08 2.06 -40.78
CA ALA A 160 -33.28 0.97 -41.34
C ALA A 160 -31.86 0.93 -40.73
N ALA A 161 -31.18 2.08 -40.68
CA ALA A 161 -29.83 2.18 -40.10
C ALA A 161 -29.82 1.88 -38.58
N ARG A 162 -30.90 2.25 -37.88
CA ARG A 162 -31.06 1.95 -36.45
C ARG A 162 -31.06 0.45 -36.14
N ILE A 163 -31.70 -0.36 -36.98
CA ILE A 163 -31.77 -1.82 -36.81
C ILE A 163 -30.38 -2.44 -37.00
N ASP A 164 -29.63 -2.00 -38.00
CA ASP A 164 -28.29 -2.51 -38.29
C ASP A 164 -27.30 -2.16 -37.17
N VAL A 165 -27.39 -0.95 -36.62
CA VAL A 165 -26.56 -0.52 -35.49
C VAL A 165 -26.89 -1.28 -34.21
N LEU A 166 -28.17 -1.55 -33.93
CA LEU A 166 -28.56 -2.40 -32.79
C LEU A 166 -28.01 -3.82 -32.91
N ARG A 167 -28.08 -4.42 -34.11
CA ARG A 167 -27.51 -5.75 -34.38
C ARG A 167 -25.98 -5.76 -34.19
N ALA A 168 -25.30 -4.69 -34.61
CA ALA A 168 -23.85 -4.55 -34.39
C ALA A 168 -23.50 -4.41 -32.90
N LEU A 169 -24.25 -3.61 -32.14
CA LEU A 169 -24.05 -3.43 -30.71
C LEU A 169 -24.31 -4.71 -29.90
N GLU A 170 -25.32 -5.50 -30.28
CA GLU A 170 -25.62 -6.81 -29.68
C GLU A 170 -24.52 -7.86 -30.00
N GLY A 171 -23.95 -7.79 -31.21
CA GLY A 171 -22.77 -8.59 -31.57
C GLY A 171 -21.55 -8.25 -30.70
N VAL A 172 -21.27 -6.96 -30.51
CA VAL A 172 -20.17 -6.47 -29.67
C VAL A 172 -20.36 -6.88 -28.21
N SER A 173 -21.58 -6.78 -27.65
CA SER A 173 -21.86 -7.20 -26.27
C SER A 173 -21.68 -8.70 -26.05
N ASN A 174 -21.90 -9.51 -27.10
CA ASN A 174 -21.70 -10.96 -27.08
C ASN A 174 -20.25 -11.37 -27.44
N GLY A 175 -19.32 -10.41 -27.54
CA GLY A 175 -17.90 -10.68 -27.81
C GLY A 175 -17.57 -10.94 -29.28
N VAL A 176 -18.49 -10.66 -30.20
CA VAL A 176 -18.25 -10.74 -31.65
C VAL A 176 -17.64 -9.41 -32.09
N ALA A 177 -16.39 -9.46 -32.56
CA ALA A 177 -15.72 -8.28 -33.10
C ALA A 177 -16.47 -7.81 -34.37
N PRO A 178 -16.97 -6.56 -34.42
CA PRO A 178 -17.59 -6.03 -35.62
C PRO A 178 -16.53 -5.84 -36.71
N PRO A 179 -16.90 -5.95 -37.99
CA PRO A 179 -15.99 -5.62 -39.08
C PRO A 179 -15.54 -4.16 -38.92
N MET A 180 -14.22 -3.93 -38.86
CA MET A 180 -13.68 -2.57 -38.76
C MET A 180 -14.06 -1.78 -40.02
N ILE A 181 -14.94 -0.81 -39.86
CA ILE A 181 -15.28 0.13 -40.92
C ILE A 181 -14.16 1.17 -40.98
N THR A 182 -13.34 1.12 -42.04
CA THR A 182 -12.46 2.23 -42.39
C THR A 182 -13.33 3.38 -42.88
N ALA A 183 -13.57 4.38 -42.04
CA ALA A 183 -14.22 5.60 -42.50
C ALA A 183 -13.38 6.22 -43.62
N SER A 184 -13.98 6.43 -44.80
CA SER A 184 -13.42 7.35 -45.79
C SER A 184 -13.44 8.76 -45.20
N PRO A 185 -12.42 9.59 -45.46
CA PRO A 185 -12.37 10.94 -44.93
C PRO A 185 -13.61 11.72 -45.39
N VAL A 186 -14.29 12.31 -44.42
CA VAL A 186 -15.40 13.24 -44.64
C VAL A 186 -14.87 14.36 -45.54
N LEU A 187 -15.44 14.50 -46.73
CA LEU A 187 -15.16 15.63 -47.62
C LEU A 187 -15.66 16.90 -46.94
N ASP A 188 -14.74 17.83 -46.71
CA ASP A 188 -15.02 19.22 -46.39
C ASP A 188 -15.96 19.79 -47.46
N HIS A 189 -17.21 20.07 -47.08
CA HIS A 189 -18.06 21.00 -47.81
C HIS A 189 -18.23 22.27 -46.97
N GLU A 190 -17.16 23.06 -46.94
CA GLU A 190 -17.24 24.49 -46.70
C GLU A 190 -16.36 25.21 -47.73
N ALA A 191 -16.96 25.60 -48.87
CA ALA A 191 -16.63 26.78 -49.67
C ALA A 191 -17.32 26.72 -51.04
N ALA A 192 -18.42 27.46 -51.22
CA ALA A 192 -18.73 28.16 -52.46
C ALA A 192 -19.92 29.13 -52.27
N ALA A 193 -19.57 30.43 -52.28
CA ALA A 193 -20.36 31.61 -52.66
C ALA A 193 -21.60 32.00 -51.83
#